data_AF-A0A847GF03-F1
#
_entry.id   AF-A0A847GF03-F1
#
_cell.length_a   1.000
_cell.length_b   1.000
_cell.length_c   1.000
_cell.angle_alpha   90.00
_cell.angle_beta   90.00
_cell.angle_gamma   90.00
#
_symmetry.space_group_name_H-M   'P 1'
#
loop_
_entity.id
_entity.type
_entity.pdbx_description
1 polymer ?
#
loop_
_entity_poly.entity_id
_entity_poly.type
_entity_poly.pdbx_seq_one_letter_code
_entity_poly.pdbx_strand_id
1 'polypeptide(L)'
;KGAIWYQGESNAGRAYQYRQLFPAMITDWRERWGQGDFPFYFVQLANFTDTLPEPADSDWAELREAQTMTLSLKNTGMAVAIDIGEAKDIHPRNKQDVGKRLALNALAKDYGRDVVWSGPMYKRMSVEKGAAHLWFDHAEGGLAAQGGGALKGFAIAGADRKFVWADARIDGDKVVVSSPGVAEPVAVRYAWANNPECNLCNGAGLPASPFRTDEWPGVTAGKE
;
A
#
# COMPACT_ATOMS: atom_id res chain seq x y z
N LYS A 1 16.75 -18.91 -6.21
CA LYS A 1 15.39 -19.03 -6.82
C LYS A 1 14.95 -17.71 -7.43
N GLY A 2 15.17 -16.56 -6.78
CA GLY A 2 14.76 -15.26 -7.30
C GLY A 2 15.57 -14.12 -6.69
N ALA A 3 15.03 -12.90 -6.76
CA ALA A 3 15.63 -11.69 -6.20
C ALA A 3 14.77 -11.11 -5.07
N ILE A 4 15.44 -10.44 -4.12
CA ILE A 4 14.81 -9.57 -3.12
C ILE A 4 15.29 -8.14 -3.36
N TRP A 5 14.36 -7.19 -3.38
CA TRP A 5 14.65 -5.78 -3.65
C TRP A 5 14.01 -4.87 -2.61
N TYR A 6 14.83 -4.03 -1.98
CA TYR A 6 14.34 -2.97 -1.10
C TYR A 6 15.04 -1.68 -1.47
N GLN A 7 14.39 -0.90 -2.34
CA GLN A 7 14.82 0.41 -2.76
C GLN A 7 13.60 1.21 -3.21
N GLY A 8 13.73 2.52 -3.16
CA GLY A 8 12.83 3.47 -3.81
C GLY A 8 13.01 4.89 -3.27
N GLU A 9 13.63 5.03 -2.11
CA GLU A 9 13.75 6.27 -1.33
C GLU A 9 14.22 7.46 -2.19
N SER A 10 15.28 7.27 -2.98
CA SER A 10 15.82 8.31 -3.88
C SER A 10 14.97 8.57 -5.13
N ASN A 11 13.92 7.78 -5.36
CA ASN A 11 12.97 7.92 -6.46
C ASN A 11 11.63 8.54 -6.00
N ALA A 12 11.45 8.84 -4.72
CA ALA A 12 10.18 9.38 -4.20
C ALA A 12 9.72 10.61 -4.98
N GLY A 13 10.61 11.59 -5.20
CA GLY A 13 10.30 12.79 -5.98
C GLY A 13 9.98 12.55 -7.47
N ARG A 14 10.14 11.32 -7.98
CA ARG A 14 9.85 10.87 -9.35
C ARG A 14 9.03 9.58 -9.37
N ALA A 15 8.13 9.40 -8.39
CA ALA A 15 7.35 8.18 -8.23
C ALA A 15 6.54 7.80 -9.48
N TYR A 16 5.99 8.78 -10.21
CA TYR A 16 5.29 8.53 -11.47
C TYR A 16 6.17 7.83 -12.52
N GLN A 17 7.42 8.27 -12.67
CA GLN A 17 8.41 7.63 -13.55
C GLN A 17 8.76 6.21 -13.06
N TYR A 18 8.81 5.99 -11.74
CA TYR A 18 9.12 4.70 -11.14
C TYR A 18 8.12 3.59 -11.53
N ARG A 19 6.87 3.96 -11.86
CA ARG A 19 5.85 3.03 -12.40
C ARG A 19 6.30 2.33 -13.68
N GLN A 20 7.23 2.92 -14.42
CA GLN A 20 7.81 2.34 -15.64
C GLN A 20 9.17 1.71 -15.35
N LEU A 21 10.04 2.43 -14.62
CA LEU A 21 11.43 2.00 -14.41
C LEU A 21 11.52 0.71 -13.61
N PHE A 22 10.69 0.53 -12.58
CA PHE A 22 10.81 -0.64 -11.71
C PHE A 22 10.36 -1.94 -12.42
N PRO A 23 9.19 -2.00 -13.09
CA PRO A 23 8.85 -3.13 -13.93
C PRO A 23 9.86 -3.38 -15.07
N ALA A 24 10.40 -2.31 -15.67
CA ALA A 24 11.41 -2.43 -16.73
C ALA A 24 12.70 -3.08 -16.23
N MET A 25 13.18 -2.70 -15.03
CA MET A 25 14.34 -3.32 -14.40
C MET A 25 14.12 -4.82 -14.16
N ILE A 26 12.96 -5.21 -13.62
CA ILE A 26 12.62 -6.63 -13.38
C ILE A 26 12.60 -7.40 -14.71
N THR A 27 12.02 -6.81 -15.75
CA THR A 27 11.94 -7.43 -17.08
C THR A 27 13.32 -7.59 -17.73
N ASP A 28 14.15 -6.56 -17.70
CA ASP A 28 15.54 -6.60 -18.20
C ASP A 28 16.36 -7.65 -17.45
N TRP A 29 16.19 -7.78 -16.13
CA TRP A 29 16.86 -8.83 -15.37
C TRP A 29 16.39 -10.24 -15.80
N ARG A 30 15.09 -10.44 -15.98
CA ARG A 30 14.57 -11.74 -16.45
C ARG A 30 15.10 -12.10 -17.84
N GLU A 31 15.17 -11.13 -18.73
CA GLU A 31 15.73 -11.30 -20.07
C GLU A 31 17.23 -11.65 -20.03
N ARG A 32 18.04 -10.83 -19.36
CA ARG A 32 19.50 -11.00 -19.32
C ARG A 32 19.95 -12.28 -18.64
N TRP A 33 19.25 -12.69 -17.58
CA TRP A 33 19.58 -13.94 -16.90
C TRP A 33 19.08 -15.18 -17.65
N GLY A 34 18.13 -15.03 -18.59
CA GLY A 34 17.61 -16.13 -19.40
C GLY A 34 16.93 -17.24 -18.59
N GLN A 35 16.41 -16.93 -17.41
CA GLN A 35 15.83 -17.90 -16.46
C GLN A 35 14.31 -17.79 -16.34
N GLY A 36 13.66 -17.22 -17.36
CA GLY A 36 12.21 -16.98 -17.38
C GLY A 36 11.77 -15.98 -16.31
N ASP A 37 10.50 -16.09 -15.89
CA ASP A 37 9.91 -15.22 -14.87
C ASP A 37 10.33 -15.65 -13.45
N PHE A 38 11.63 -15.59 -13.12
CA PHE A 38 12.06 -15.94 -11.77
C PHE A 38 11.38 -15.05 -10.70
N PRO A 39 11.12 -15.58 -9.49
CA PRO A 39 10.48 -14.82 -8.40
C PRO A 39 11.20 -13.50 -8.08
N PHE A 40 10.43 -12.42 -7.98
CA PHE A 40 10.95 -11.10 -7.64
C PHE A 40 10.13 -10.50 -6.50
N TYR A 41 10.70 -10.50 -5.30
CA TYR A 41 10.03 -9.99 -4.10
C TYR A 41 10.60 -8.66 -3.65
N PHE A 42 9.74 -7.71 -3.33
CA PHE A 42 10.19 -6.38 -2.96
C PHE A 42 9.47 -5.82 -1.75
N VAL A 43 10.05 -4.79 -1.16
CA VAL A 43 9.51 -4.12 0.01
C VAL A 43 8.86 -2.81 -0.42
N GLN A 44 7.59 -2.64 -0.06
CA GLN A 44 6.96 -1.32 -0.15
C GLN A 44 7.57 -0.42 0.92
N LEU A 45 7.89 0.84 0.60
CA LEU A 45 8.63 1.68 1.52
C LEU A 45 7.97 1.82 2.89
N ALA A 46 8.82 1.78 3.92
CA ALA A 46 8.48 2.05 5.31
C ALA A 46 8.04 3.50 5.53
N ASN A 47 7.49 3.79 6.70
CA ASN A 47 7.17 5.15 7.15
C ASN A 47 8.43 5.97 7.35
N PHE A 48 8.35 7.24 6.93
CA PHE A 48 9.45 8.19 7.03
C PHE A 48 8.92 9.61 7.20
N THR A 49 9.69 10.49 7.85
CA THR A 49 9.34 11.88 8.20
C THR A 49 8.23 12.04 9.25
N ASP A 50 7.97 13.28 9.66
CA ASP A 50 6.94 13.60 10.65
C ASP A 50 5.53 13.35 10.09
N THR A 51 4.60 13.05 10.99
CA THR A 51 3.17 12.93 10.68
C THR A 51 2.60 14.31 10.33
N LEU A 52 1.73 14.38 9.33
CA LEU A 52 0.97 15.60 9.02
C LEU A 52 -0.40 15.57 9.71
N PRO A 53 -0.89 16.72 10.22
CA PRO A 53 -2.18 16.77 10.90
C PRO A 53 -3.37 16.64 9.95
N GLU A 54 -3.20 17.01 8.68
CA GLU A 54 -4.25 17.00 7.66
C GLU A 54 -3.86 16.11 6.48
N PRO A 55 -4.83 15.55 5.73
CA PRO A 55 -4.54 14.84 4.50
C PRO A 55 -3.82 15.76 3.51
N ALA A 56 -2.75 15.25 2.91
CA ALA A 56 -1.93 16.00 1.96
C ALA A 56 -1.46 15.09 0.83
N ASP A 57 -1.00 15.71 -0.24
CA ASP A 57 -0.26 14.97 -1.27
C ASP A 57 1.10 14.49 -0.73
N SER A 58 1.57 13.37 -1.25
CA SER A 58 2.76 12.68 -0.76
C SER A 58 3.42 11.93 -1.90
N ASP A 59 4.63 12.37 -2.26
CA ASP A 59 5.49 11.71 -3.23
C ASP A 59 5.93 10.31 -2.75
N TRP A 60 6.11 10.16 -1.44
CA TRP A 60 6.37 8.89 -0.78
C TRP A 60 5.20 7.91 -0.92
N ALA A 61 3.96 8.36 -0.74
CA ALA A 61 2.76 7.54 -0.96
C ALA A 61 2.60 7.17 -2.44
N GLU A 62 2.89 8.10 -3.37
CA GLU A 62 2.91 7.82 -4.81
C GLU A 62 3.96 6.76 -5.17
N LEU A 63 5.10 6.75 -4.49
CA LEU A 63 6.12 5.73 -4.71
C LEU A 63 5.68 4.36 -4.18
N ARG A 64 5.02 4.31 -3.01
CA ARG A 64 4.40 3.07 -2.51
C ARG A 64 3.33 2.56 -3.47
N GLU A 65 2.56 3.45 -4.08
CA GLU A 65 1.62 3.12 -5.15
C GLU A 65 2.36 2.52 -6.36
N ALA A 66 3.45 3.13 -6.82
CA ALA A 66 4.25 2.62 -7.94
C ALA A 66 4.85 1.22 -7.65
N GLN A 67 5.31 0.98 -6.42
CA GLN A 67 5.75 -0.34 -5.97
C GLN A 67 4.59 -1.34 -6.00
N THR A 68 3.40 -0.94 -5.54
CA THR A 68 2.18 -1.77 -5.59
C THR A 68 1.79 -2.13 -7.02
N MET A 69 1.81 -1.17 -7.94
CA MET A 69 1.50 -1.37 -9.37
C MET A 69 2.44 -2.38 -10.05
N THR A 70 3.66 -2.54 -9.52
CA THR A 70 4.64 -3.52 -10.04
C THR A 70 4.20 -4.97 -9.82
N LEU A 71 3.23 -5.22 -8.92
CA LEU A 71 2.60 -6.55 -8.75
C LEU A 71 1.86 -7.05 -10.00
N SER A 72 1.65 -6.21 -11.02
CA SER A 72 1.13 -6.62 -12.33
C SER A 72 2.06 -7.56 -13.09
N LEU A 73 3.37 -7.57 -12.79
CA LEU A 73 4.31 -8.54 -13.36
C LEU A 73 4.14 -9.93 -12.71
N LYS A 74 4.24 -10.98 -13.54
CA LYS A 74 4.21 -12.37 -13.06
C LYS A 74 5.28 -12.66 -12.03
N ASN A 75 5.01 -13.60 -11.13
CA ASN A 75 5.97 -14.06 -10.11
C ASN A 75 6.60 -12.92 -9.31
N THR A 76 5.83 -11.88 -9.03
CA THR A 76 6.20 -10.81 -8.11
C THR A 76 5.45 -10.94 -6.79
N GLY A 77 5.95 -10.26 -5.76
CA GLY A 77 5.34 -10.22 -4.44
C GLY A 77 5.89 -9.06 -3.64
N MET A 78 5.08 -8.55 -2.71
CA MET A 78 5.36 -7.31 -1.99
C MET A 78 5.24 -7.55 -0.50
N ALA A 79 6.26 -7.15 0.25
CA ALA A 79 6.19 -6.98 1.69
C ALA A 79 5.75 -5.54 1.98
N VAL A 80 4.52 -5.36 2.45
CA VAL A 80 4.05 -4.07 2.97
C VAL A 80 4.84 -3.74 4.23
N ALA A 81 5.39 -2.53 4.33
CA ALA A 81 6.13 -2.05 5.50
C ALA A 81 5.54 -0.77 6.10
N ILE A 82 4.25 -0.47 5.86
CA ILE A 82 3.60 0.77 6.28
C ILE A 82 3.52 0.98 7.80
N ASP A 83 3.57 -0.09 8.58
CA ASP A 83 3.62 -0.08 10.06
C ASP A 83 5.06 -0.20 10.59
N ILE A 84 6.03 -0.24 9.68
CA ILE A 84 7.46 -0.27 9.96
C ILE A 84 8.01 1.11 9.55
N GLY A 85 8.93 1.67 10.31
CA GLY A 85 9.50 2.98 10.00
C GLY A 85 9.79 3.78 11.26
N GLU A 86 10.63 4.80 11.11
CA GLU A 86 10.97 5.75 12.16
C GLU A 86 10.93 7.15 11.54
N ALA A 87 10.21 8.09 12.15
CA ALA A 87 10.02 9.43 11.58
C ALA A 87 11.34 10.14 11.25
N LYS A 88 12.38 9.88 12.06
CA LYS A 88 13.69 10.54 11.98
C LYS A 88 14.80 9.66 11.40
N ASP A 89 14.49 8.43 10.99
CA ASP A 89 15.48 7.52 10.40
C ASP A 89 14.86 6.80 9.21
N ILE A 90 15.40 7.08 8.03
CA ILE A 90 14.99 6.44 6.78
C ILE A 90 15.34 4.94 6.75
N HIS A 91 16.20 4.47 7.66
CA HIS A 91 16.63 3.09 7.77
C HIS A 91 15.94 2.38 8.95
N PRO A 92 14.74 1.79 8.77
CA PRO A 92 14.02 1.16 9.89
C PRO A 92 14.84 0.03 10.50
N ARG A 93 14.94 0.01 11.83
CA ARG A 93 15.72 -1.00 12.57
C ARG A 93 15.07 -2.39 12.56
N ASN A 94 13.75 -2.47 12.48
CA ASN A 94 13.02 -3.74 12.39
C ASN A 94 13.11 -4.36 10.98
N LYS A 95 14.32 -4.78 10.60
CA LYS A 95 14.55 -5.54 9.35
C LYS A 95 14.06 -6.98 9.45
N GLN A 96 13.84 -7.49 10.66
CA GLN A 96 13.41 -8.86 10.88
C GLN A 96 11.98 -9.09 10.36
N ASP A 97 11.04 -8.19 10.67
CA ASP A 97 9.66 -8.34 10.19
C ASP A 97 9.53 -8.07 8.70
N VAL A 98 10.33 -7.16 8.13
CA VAL A 98 10.47 -7.01 6.68
C VAL A 98 10.91 -8.34 6.04
N GLY A 99 11.95 -8.97 6.59
CA GLY A 99 12.43 -10.28 6.11
C GLY A 99 11.39 -11.39 6.23
N LYS A 100 10.64 -11.44 7.35
CA LYS A 100 9.54 -12.41 7.53
C LYS A 100 8.45 -12.22 6.47
N ARG A 101 8.04 -10.97 6.18
CA ARG A 101 7.00 -10.68 5.18
C ARG A 101 7.43 -11.04 3.76
N LEU A 102 8.71 -10.84 3.42
CA LEU A 102 9.29 -11.34 2.17
C LEU A 102 9.30 -12.89 2.13
N ALA A 103 9.65 -13.53 3.25
CA ALA A 103 9.65 -14.98 3.34
C ALA A 103 8.24 -15.58 3.18
N LEU A 104 7.20 -14.92 3.69
CA LEU A 104 5.81 -15.36 3.49
C LEU A 104 5.43 -15.42 2.01
N ASN A 105 5.81 -14.40 1.22
CA ASN A 105 5.61 -14.40 -0.23
C ASN A 105 6.26 -15.63 -0.88
N ALA A 106 7.53 -15.90 -0.56
CA ALA A 106 8.25 -17.05 -1.08
C ALA A 106 7.60 -18.38 -0.65
N LEU A 107 7.25 -18.53 0.62
CA LEU A 107 6.66 -19.75 1.18
C LEU A 107 5.34 -20.10 0.45
N ALA A 108 4.47 -19.12 0.26
CA ALA A 108 3.20 -19.32 -0.43
C ALA A 108 3.38 -19.59 -1.93
N LYS A 109 4.16 -18.75 -2.62
CA LYS A 109 4.23 -18.76 -4.09
C LYS A 109 5.22 -19.77 -4.68
N ASP A 110 6.33 -20.04 -4.00
CA ASP A 110 7.43 -20.86 -4.55
C ASP A 110 7.64 -22.20 -3.85
N TYR A 111 7.11 -22.33 -2.63
CA TYR A 111 7.25 -23.54 -1.81
C TYR A 111 5.92 -24.24 -1.53
N GLY A 112 4.81 -23.73 -2.08
CA GLY A 112 3.48 -24.35 -2.00
C GLY A 112 2.97 -24.50 -0.57
N ARG A 113 3.39 -23.61 0.34
CA ARG A 113 2.95 -23.63 1.73
C ARG A 113 1.64 -22.87 1.86
N ASP A 114 0.67 -23.48 2.53
CA ASP A 114 -0.58 -22.81 2.90
C ASP A 114 -0.33 -21.85 4.07
N VAL A 115 -0.01 -20.60 3.73
CA VAL A 115 0.28 -19.50 4.68
C VAL A 115 -0.33 -18.20 4.16
N VAL A 116 -0.85 -17.37 5.06
CA VAL A 116 -1.26 -15.99 4.72
C VAL A 116 -0.01 -15.16 4.46
N TRP A 117 0.08 -14.55 3.28
CA TRP A 117 1.33 -13.94 2.80
C TRP A 117 1.24 -12.47 2.42
N SER A 118 0.04 -11.91 2.37
CA SER A 118 -0.20 -10.48 2.16
C SER A 118 -1.23 -9.98 3.15
N GLY A 119 -1.16 -8.68 3.47
CA GLY A 119 -2.25 -7.96 4.12
C GLY A 119 -3.26 -7.46 3.09
N PRO A 120 -4.35 -6.79 3.55
CA PRO A 120 -5.42 -6.34 2.67
C PRO A 120 -4.93 -5.45 1.52
N MET A 121 -5.36 -5.79 0.31
CA MET A 121 -5.09 -5.02 -0.91
C MET A 121 -6.40 -4.46 -1.44
N TYR A 122 -6.49 -3.15 -1.66
CA TYR A 122 -7.72 -2.55 -2.18
C TYR A 122 -8.14 -3.19 -3.50
N LYS A 123 -9.42 -3.56 -3.58
CA LYS A 123 -10.02 -4.24 -4.73
C LYS A 123 -11.02 -3.36 -5.46
N ARG A 124 -11.96 -2.76 -4.73
CA ARG A 124 -13.03 -1.93 -5.30
C ARG A 124 -13.70 -1.04 -4.27
N MET A 125 -14.34 0.00 -4.77
CA MET A 125 -15.18 0.92 -4.02
C MET A 125 -16.59 0.95 -4.62
N SER A 126 -17.59 1.13 -3.77
CA SER A 126 -18.92 1.60 -4.19
C SER A 126 -19.42 2.64 -3.21
N VAL A 127 -20.32 3.52 -3.64
CA VAL A 127 -20.90 4.56 -2.79
C VAL A 127 -22.38 4.24 -2.56
N GLU A 128 -22.80 4.19 -1.30
CA GLU A 128 -24.20 4.03 -0.91
C GLU A 128 -24.50 5.00 0.24
N LYS A 129 -25.59 5.76 0.11
CA LYS A 129 -26.11 6.65 1.18
C LYS A 129 -25.04 7.58 1.79
N GLY A 130 -24.18 8.14 0.96
CA GLY A 130 -23.12 9.08 1.38
C GLY A 130 -21.90 8.43 2.05
N ALA A 131 -21.77 7.10 2.00
CA ALA A 131 -20.59 6.38 2.49
C ALA A 131 -19.90 5.61 1.36
N ALA A 132 -18.57 5.59 1.39
CA ALA A 132 -17.76 4.73 0.55
C ALA A 132 -17.58 3.36 1.20
N HIS A 133 -17.95 2.31 0.48
CA HIS A 133 -17.76 0.92 0.86
C HIS A 133 -16.56 0.36 0.10
N LEU A 134 -15.59 -0.20 0.82
CA LEU A 134 -14.31 -0.66 0.30
C LEU A 134 -14.15 -2.15 0.53
N TRP A 135 -13.77 -2.87 -0.52
CA TRP A 135 -13.45 -4.29 -0.46
C TRP A 135 -11.99 -4.53 -0.76
N PHE A 136 -11.47 -5.61 -0.20
CA PHE A 136 -10.06 -5.94 -0.24
C PHE A 136 -9.86 -7.40 -0.67
N ASP A 137 -8.83 -7.64 -1.47
CA ASP A 137 -8.21 -8.96 -1.54
C ASP A 137 -7.29 -9.14 -0.33
N HIS A 138 -6.86 -10.37 -0.04
CA HIS A 138 -5.97 -10.69 1.09
C HIS A 138 -6.50 -10.29 2.48
N ALA A 139 -7.80 -10.49 2.68
CA ALA A 139 -8.51 -10.30 3.95
C ALA A 139 -8.73 -11.63 4.71
N GLU A 140 -7.83 -12.60 4.57
CA GLU A 140 -7.91 -13.90 5.24
C GLU A 140 -7.99 -13.72 6.76
N GLY A 141 -8.91 -14.44 7.41
CA GLY A 141 -9.19 -14.27 8.84
C GLY A 141 -9.98 -13.00 9.18
N GLY A 142 -10.45 -12.24 8.19
CA GLY A 142 -11.24 -11.02 8.36
C GLY A 142 -10.38 -9.76 8.39
N LEU A 143 -11.04 -8.61 8.34
CA LEU A 143 -10.42 -7.30 8.53
C LEU A 143 -10.34 -6.98 10.02
N ALA A 144 -9.30 -6.28 10.44
CA ALA A 144 -9.11 -5.86 11.81
C ALA A 144 -8.42 -4.50 11.91
N ALA A 145 -8.58 -3.85 13.06
CA ALA A 145 -7.76 -2.71 13.48
C ALA A 145 -6.60 -3.24 14.33
N GLN A 146 -5.37 -3.08 13.85
CA GLN A 146 -4.18 -3.45 14.59
C GLN A 146 -4.08 -2.63 15.89
N GLY A 147 -3.90 -3.33 17.01
CA GLY A 147 -3.98 -2.74 18.35
C GLY A 147 -5.42 -2.49 18.85
N GLY A 148 -6.44 -2.79 18.06
CA GLY A 148 -7.84 -2.55 18.37
C GLY A 148 -8.27 -1.09 18.16
N GLY A 149 -9.50 -0.77 18.58
CA GLY A 149 -10.06 0.58 18.49
C GLY A 149 -10.62 0.94 17.10
N ALA A 150 -10.78 2.24 16.87
CA ALA A 150 -11.28 2.77 15.60
C ALA A 150 -10.24 2.63 14.49
N LEU A 151 -10.71 2.46 13.25
CA LEU A 151 -9.83 2.50 12.09
C LEU A 151 -9.27 3.91 11.88
N LYS A 152 -8.00 3.98 11.50
CA LYS A 152 -7.25 5.22 11.25
C LYS A 152 -6.71 5.25 9.83
N GLY A 153 -6.37 6.46 9.36
CA GLY A 153 -5.63 6.66 8.11
C GLY A 153 -6.50 6.73 6.86
N PHE A 154 -7.82 6.90 7.00
CA PHE A 154 -8.73 7.09 5.88
C PHE A 154 -9.05 8.56 5.66
N ALA A 155 -8.82 9.04 4.44
CA ALA A 155 -9.26 10.34 3.97
C ALA A 155 -10.27 10.19 2.84
N ILE A 156 -11.26 11.06 2.78
CA ILE A 156 -12.36 11.02 1.80
C ILE A 156 -12.52 12.39 1.15
N ALA A 157 -12.88 12.40 -0.15
CA ALA A 157 -13.11 13.62 -0.91
C ALA A 157 -14.38 13.50 -1.77
N GLY A 158 -15.04 14.64 -1.98
CA GLY A 158 -16.09 14.82 -2.98
C GLY A 158 -15.52 15.29 -4.31
N ALA A 159 -16.41 15.75 -5.21
CA ALA A 159 -16.03 16.21 -6.56
C ALA A 159 -15.06 17.42 -6.55
N ASP A 160 -14.98 18.17 -5.45
CA ASP A 160 -14.07 19.28 -5.26
C ASP A 160 -12.61 18.86 -5.00
N ARG A 161 -12.36 17.56 -4.86
CA ARG A 161 -11.05 16.93 -4.64
C ARG A 161 -10.36 17.32 -3.34
N LYS A 162 -11.09 17.89 -2.39
CA LYS A 162 -10.55 18.25 -1.08
C LYS A 162 -10.69 17.06 -0.14
N PHE A 163 -9.56 16.45 0.18
CA PHE A 163 -9.52 15.35 1.14
C PHE A 163 -9.66 15.88 2.56
N VAL A 164 -10.54 15.25 3.32
CA VAL A 164 -10.69 15.42 4.77
C VAL A 164 -10.54 14.07 5.44
N TRP A 165 -10.14 14.05 6.72
CA TRP A 165 -10.17 12.83 7.51
C TRP A 165 -11.60 12.28 7.59
N ALA A 166 -11.71 10.95 7.60
CA ALA A 166 -12.98 10.25 7.57
C ALA A 166 -13.10 9.24 8.71
N ASP A 167 -14.31 9.05 9.20
CA ASP A 167 -14.63 7.93 10.07
C ASP A 167 -14.65 6.65 9.24
N ALA A 168 -14.02 5.60 9.76
CA ALA A 168 -13.98 4.29 9.12
C ALA A 168 -14.35 3.19 10.11
N ARG A 169 -15.17 2.23 9.65
CA ARG A 169 -15.56 1.05 10.43
C ARG A 169 -15.56 -0.20 9.57
N ILE A 170 -15.31 -1.34 10.20
CA ILE A 170 -15.42 -2.65 9.56
C ILE A 170 -16.90 -3.08 9.62
N ASP A 171 -17.41 -3.59 8.50
CA ASP A 171 -18.78 -4.06 8.34
C ASP A 171 -18.78 -5.37 7.56
N GLY A 172 -18.62 -6.49 8.25
CA GLY A 172 -18.42 -7.79 7.62
C GLY A 172 -17.08 -7.85 6.88
N ASP A 173 -17.14 -7.97 5.55
CA ASP A 173 -15.98 -8.13 4.66
C ASP A 173 -15.48 -6.81 4.04
N LYS A 174 -16.07 -5.68 4.43
CA LYS A 174 -15.78 -4.35 3.88
C LYS A 174 -15.42 -3.33 4.96
N VAL A 175 -14.73 -2.28 4.55
CA VAL A 175 -14.61 -1.04 5.33
C VAL A 175 -15.60 -0.01 4.81
N VAL A 176 -16.34 0.62 5.71
CA VAL A 176 -17.26 1.72 5.40
C VAL A 176 -16.62 3.01 5.87
N VAL A 177 -16.47 3.97 4.96
CA VAL A 177 -15.79 5.25 5.17
C VAL A 177 -16.76 6.40 4.88
N SER A 178 -16.87 7.35 5.80
CA SER A 178 -17.77 8.51 5.67
C SER A 178 -17.22 9.73 6.40
N SER A 179 -17.65 10.92 5.99
CA SER A 179 -17.36 12.16 6.71
C SER A 179 -18.59 13.08 6.67
N PRO A 180 -18.96 13.76 7.78
CA PRO A 180 -20.04 14.76 7.76
C PRO A 180 -19.82 15.89 6.76
N GLY A 181 -18.54 16.17 6.40
CA GLY A 181 -18.18 17.18 5.42
C GLY A 181 -18.27 16.74 3.96
N VAL A 182 -18.53 15.45 3.68
CA VAL A 182 -18.54 14.88 2.33
C VAL A 182 -19.80 14.04 2.11
N ALA A 183 -20.87 14.68 1.62
CA ALA A 183 -22.16 14.03 1.38
C ALA A 183 -22.15 13.08 0.17
N GLU A 184 -21.33 13.38 -0.85
CA GLU A 184 -21.21 12.58 -2.08
C GLU A 184 -19.73 12.21 -2.30
N PRO A 185 -19.24 11.14 -1.65
CA PRO A 185 -17.87 10.69 -1.84
C PRO A 185 -17.59 10.28 -3.28
N VAL A 186 -16.46 10.71 -3.81
CA VAL A 186 -15.95 10.26 -5.12
C VAL A 186 -14.58 9.61 -5.03
N ALA A 187 -13.84 9.87 -3.93
CA ALA A 187 -12.51 9.31 -3.72
C ALA A 187 -12.25 9.00 -2.24
N VAL A 188 -11.50 7.92 -2.01
CA VAL A 188 -10.93 7.56 -0.71
C VAL A 188 -9.43 7.32 -0.88
N ARG A 189 -8.66 7.74 0.12
CA ARG A 189 -7.23 7.43 0.28
C ARG A 189 -7.02 6.75 1.62
N TYR A 190 -6.22 5.69 1.65
CA TYR A 190 -5.79 5.03 2.87
C TYR A 190 -4.27 5.11 3.02
N ALA A 191 -3.81 5.51 4.20
CA ALA A 191 -2.40 5.61 4.54
C ALA A 191 -1.57 6.43 3.51
N TRP A 192 -2.19 7.49 2.95
CA TRP A 192 -1.60 8.34 1.92
C TRP A 192 -0.83 9.51 2.53
N ALA A 193 0.33 9.22 3.10
CA ALA A 193 1.28 10.19 3.64
C ALA A 193 2.67 9.56 3.72
N ASN A 194 3.70 10.35 4.02
CA ASN A 194 5.06 9.83 4.24
C ASN A 194 5.11 8.93 5.50
N ASN A 195 4.48 9.37 6.59
CA ASN A 195 4.34 8.64 7.85
C ASN A 195 2.88 8.72 8.35
N PRO A 196 1.96 7.91 7.78
CA PRO A 196 0.56 7.93 8.17
C PRO A 196 0.31 7.19 9.49
N GLU A 197 -0.56 7.76 10.33
CA GLU A 197 -1.22 6.96 11.37
C GLU A 197 -2.29 6.07 10.73
N CYS A 198 -2.04 4.76 10.68
CA CYS A 198 -2.93 3.79 10.07
C CYS A 198 -2.86 2.44 10.78
N ASN A 199 -3.93 1.65 10.71
CA ASN A 199 -4.04 0.40 11.48
C ASN A 199 -4.91 -0.69 10.83
N LEU A 200 -5.33 -0.58 9.56
CA LEU A 200 -6.06 -1.68 8.92
C LEU A 200 -5.10 -2.86 8.68
N CYS A 201 -5.48 -4.04 9.14
CA CYS A 201 -4.78 -5.30 8.90
C CYS A 201 -5.79 -6.43 8.61
N ASN A 202 -5.31 -7.61 8.22
CA ASN A 202 -6.12 -8.82 8.18
C ASN A 202 -6.01 -9.63 9.48
N GLY A 203 -6.70 -10.76 9.57
CA GLY A 203 -6.70 -11.65 10.73
C GLY A 203 -5.34 -12.28 11.04
N ALA A 204 -4.41 -12.29 10.09
CA ALA A 204 -3.01 -12.68 10.31
C ALA A 204 -2.13 -11.54 10.87
N GLY A 205 -2.70 -10.34 11.06
CA GLY A 205 -1.95 -9.16 11.51
C GLY A 205 -1.03 -8.56 10.44
N LEU A 206 -1.25 -8.88 9.15
CA LEU A 206 -0.52 -8.26 8.06
C LEU A 206 -1.18 -6.93 7.68
N PRO A 207 -0.41 -5.84 7.57
CA PRO A 207 -0.96 -4.51 7.35
C PRO A 207 -1.50 -4.36 5.93
N ALA A 208 -2.59 -3.59 5.79
CA ALA A 208 -3.12 -3.21 4.49
C ALA A 208 -2.15 -2.32 3.72
N SER A 209 -2.03 -2.52 2.41
CA SER A 209 -1.25 -1.61 1.56
C SER A 209 -1.94 -0.25 1.48
N PRO A 210 -1.20 0.87 1.52
CA PRO A 210 -1.71 2.17 1.09
C PRO A 210 -2.33 2.11 -0.30
N PHE A 211 -3.38 2.90 -0.51
CA PHE A 211 -4.05 3.01 -1.80
C PHE A 211 -4.80 4.33 -1.93
N ARG A 212 -5.23 4.61 -3.15
CA ARG A 212 -6.23 5.62 -3.47
C ARG A 212 -7.25 5.04 -4.45
N THR A 213 -8.45 5.62 -4.48
CA THR A 213 -9.50 5.23 -5.44
C THR A 213 -9.66 6.23 -6.57
N ASP A 214 -8.98 7.38 -6.51
CA ASP A 214 -8.93 8.37 -7.58
C ASP A 214 -7.81 8.07 -8.60
N GLU A 215 -8.00 8.54 -9.83
CA GLU A 215 -6.96 8.54 -10.87
C GLU A 215 -6.38 9.94 -11.10
N TRP A 216 -6.52 10.87 -10.14
CA TRP A 216 -6.08 12.24 -10.33
C TRP A 216 -4.54 12.32 -10.45
N PRO A 217 -3.99 13.30 -11.16
CA PRO A 217 -2.54 13.50 -11.19
C PRO A 217 -1.99 13.69 -9.78
N GLY A 218 -0.92 12.96 -9.46
CA GLY A 218 -0.13 13.16 -8.24
C GLY A 218 0.90 14.28 -8.38
N VAL A 219 1.58 14.61 -7.29
CA VAL A 219 2.63 15.65 -7.23
C VAL A 219 3.93 15.25 -7.94
N THR A 220 4.07 13.99 -8.36
CA THR A 220 5.20 13.53 -9.17
C THR A 220 4.87 13.38 -10.66
N ALA A 221 3.62 13.63 -11.07
CA ALA A 221 3.24 13.59 -12.48
C ALA A 221 4.03 14.63 -13.28
N GLY A 222 4.64 14.19 -14.38
CA GLY A 222 5.44 15.05 -15.27
C GLY A 222 6.85 15.40 -14.76
N LYS A 223 7.32 14.81 -13.65
CA LYS A 223 8.71 14.93 -13.20
C LYS A 223 9.61 13.87 -13.85
N GLU A 224 10.78 14.28 -14.32
CA GLU A 224 11.79 13.43 -14.98
C GLU A 224 13.03 13.17 -14.14
#